data_AF-A0AAU6D4D4-F1
#
_entry.id   AF-A0AAU6D4D4-F1
#
_cell.length_a   1.000
_cell.length_b   1.000
_cell.length_c   1.000
_cell.angle_alpha   90.00
_cell.angle_beta   90.00
_cell.angle_gamma   90.00
#
_symmetry.space_group_name_H-M   'P 1'
#
loop_
_entity.id
_entity.type
_entity.pdbx_description
1 polymer ?
#
loop_
_entity_poly.entity_id
_entity_poly.type
_entity_poly.pdbx_seq_one_letter_code
_entity_poly.pdbx_strand_id
1 'polypeptide(L)'
;MTETTEPATTATRRPPSADPRPPEANDLRPPEAHDDERGTQLTFLGYLREAVIRKAEGVPDHAARTSPVPSGTSLLGLVRHLAAVELNWFVWAYEGVGGERWDDDLTPAEGETVESAIAAYRDAIRRADAVITGCTDLGVPGARSLRETAPPSMRWILAHMIEETGRHAGHADILRELYDGSAGR
;
A
#
# COMPACT_ATOMS: atom_id res chain seq x y z
N MET A 1 59.46 28.64 -19.45
CA MET A 1 58.68 27.44 -19.09
C MET A 1 58.59 27.42 -17.57
N THR A 2 57.53 28.00 -17.03
CA THR A 2 57.28 28.12 -15.59
C THR A 2 56.37 26.98 -15.17
N GLU A 3 56.90 26.07 -14.37
CA GLU A 3 56.19 24.88 -13.88
C GLU A 3 55.48 25.25 -12.56
N THR A 4 54.16 25.36 -12.62
CA THR A 4 53.30 25.64 -11.48
C THR A 4 53.06 24.33 -10.73
N THR A 5 53.52 24.22 -9.49
CA THR A 5 53.21 23.09 -8.60
C THR A 5 51.93 23.40 -7.82
N GLU A 6 50.86 22.61 -8.03
CA GLU A 6 49.64 22.64 -7.22
C GLU A 6 49.87 21.99 -5.84
N PRO A 7 49.24 22.48 -4.76
CA PRO A 7 49.31 21.82 -3.46
C PRO A 7 48.28 20.67 -3.37
N ALA A 8 48.72 19.52 -2.87
CA ALA A 8 47.87 18.37 -2.63
C ALA A 8 46.90 18.62 -1.46
N THR A 9 45.61 18.66 -1.76
CA THR A 9 44.53 18.73 -0.77
C THR A 9 44.43 17.40 -0.01
N THR A 10 44.89 17.38 1.24
CA THR A 10 44.67 16.23 2.14
C THR A 10 43.21 16.23 2.59
N ALA A 11 42.42 15.30 2.03
CA ALA A 11 41.04 15.07 2.45
C ALA A 11 41.03 14.41 3.85
N THR A 12 40.71 15.20 4.88
CA THR A 12 40.46 14.68 6.23
C THR A 12 39.22 13.78 6.19
N ARG A 13 39.43 12.47 6.38
CA ARG A 13 38.34 11.48 6.47
C ARG A 13 37.54 11.73 7.74
N ARG A 14 36.27 12.10 7.60
CA ARG A 14 35.33 12.27 8.72
C ARG A 14 35.19 10.92 9.45
N PRO A 15 35.28 10.88 10.79
CA PRO A 15 35.05 9.64 11.54
C PRO A 15 33.62 9.14 11.32
N PRO A 16 33.36 7.83 11.42
CA PRO A 16 32.02 7.29 11.34
C PRO A 16 31.16 7.91 12.44
N SER A 17 29.95 8.36 12.07
CA SER A 17 28.95 8.85 13.02
C SER A 17 28.68 7.76 14.07
N ALA A 18 28.71 8.14 15.34
CA ALA A 18 28.38 7.27 16.47
C ALA A 18 26.87 7.21 16.77
N ASP A 19 26.03 7.75 15.87
CA ASP A 19 24.59 7.59 16.02
C ASP A 19 24.22 6.10 15.85
N PRO A 20 23.51 5.51 16.82
CA PRO A 20 22.95 4.18 16.63
C PRO A 20 22.08 4.22 15.38
N ARG A 21 22.38 3.33 14.41
CA ARG A 21 21.46 3.09 13.29
C ARG A 21 20.07 2.85 13.90
N PRO A 22 19.01 3.51 13.41
CA PRO A 22 17.66 3.16 13.82
C PRO A 22 17.50 1.64 13.65
N PRO A 23 16.75 0.96 14.55
CA PRO A 23 16.49 -0.47 14.44
C PRO A 23 16.06 -0.76 13.01
N GLU A 24 16.62 -1.80 12.39
CA GLU A 24 16.30 -2.18 11.01
C GLU A 24 14.78 -2.21 10.88
N ALA A 25 14.25 -1.23 10.14
CA ALA A 25 12.84 -1.16 9.83
C ALA A 25 12.46 -2.51 9.19
N ASN A 26 11.24 -2.95 9.45
CA ASN A 26 10.72 -4.24 9.02
C ASN A 26 10.42 -4.22 7.51
N ASP A 27 11.49 -3.98 6.74
CA ASP A 27 11.52 -3.47 5.39
C ASP A 27 11.15 -4.61 4.46
N LEU A 28 9.90 -4.60 3.99
CA LEU A 28 9.46 -5.63 3.07
C LEU A 28 10.25 -5.40 1.77
N ARG A 29 11.00 -6.40 1.35
CA ARG A 29 11.65 -6.37 0.04
C ARG A 29 10.62 -6.72 -1.04
N PRO A 30 10.74 -6.12 -2.24
CA PRO A 30 9.95 -6.55 -3.38
C PRO A 30 10.04 -8.07 -3.59
N PRO A 31 8.96 -8.73 -4.05
CA PRO A 31 8.96 -10.16 -4.30
C PRO A 31 10.03 -10.60 -5.29
N GLU A 32 10.48 -11.85 -5.17
CA GLU A 32 11.32 -12.49 -6.18
C GLU A 32 10.56 -12.68 -7.49
N ALA A 33 11.31 -12.85 -8.59
CA ALA A 33 10.72 -13.08 -9.90
C ALA A 33 9.85 -14.35 -9.92
N HIS A 34 8.72 -14.29 -10.62
CA HIS A 34 7.83 -15.42 -10.84
C HIS A 34 7.74 -15.71 -12.35
N ASP A 35 7.60 -16.98 -12.72
CA ASP A 35 7.67 -17.42 -14.12
C ASP A 35 6.38 -17.16 -14.93
N ASP A 36 5.32 -16.65 -14.28
CA ASP A 36 4.04 -16.37 -14.93
C ASP A 36 3.42 -15.02 -14.50
N GLU A 37 2.57 -14.49 -15.39
CA GLU A 37 1.91 -13.20 -15.25
C GLU A 37 1.01 -13.12 -13.99
N ARG A 38 0.28 -14.20 -13.66
CA ARG A 38 -0.63 -14.21 -12.51
C ARG A 38 0.16 -14.23 -11.22
N GLY A 39 1.13 -15.14 -11.11
CA GLY A 39 2.01 -15.25 -9.96
C GLY A 39 2.72 -13.93 -9.66
N THR A 40 3.27 -13.28 -10.69
CA THR A 40 3.92 -11.96 -10.56
C THR A 40 2.96 -10.90 -9.99
N GLN A 41 1.75 -10.77 -10.56
CA GLN A 41 0.80 -9.77 -10.06
C GLN A 41 0.35 -10.04 -8.62
N LEU A 42 0.09 -11.31 -8.29
CA LEU A 42 -0.36 -11.69 -6.95
C LEU A 42 0.72 -11.48 -5.89
N THR A 43 1.99 -11.78 -6.19
CA THR A 43 3.08 -11.56 -5.23
C THR A 43 3.30 -10.06 -4.98
N PHE A 44 3.26 -9.22 -6.02
CA PHE A 44 3.37 -7.77 -5.86
C PHE A 44 2.18 -7.18 -5.09
N LEU A 45 0.96 -7.59 -5.42
CA LEU A 45 -0.24 -7.12 -4.71
C LEU A 45 -0.20 -7.54 -3.24
N GLY A 46 0.13 -8.80 -2.95
CA GLY A 46 0.28 -9.31 -1.58
C GLY A 46 1.35 -8.57 -0.78
N TYR A 47 2.50 -8.30 -1.41
CA TYR A 47 3.57 -7.49 -0.84
C TYR A 47 3.11 -6.08 -0.43
N LEU A 48 2.40 -5.37 -1.32
CA LEU A 48 1.91 -4.02 -1.05
C LEU A 48 0.81 -3.97 0.01
N ARG A 49 -0.11 -4.94 -0.02
CA ARG A 49 -1.14 -5.12 1.02
C ARG A 49 -0.51 -5.27 2.41
N GLU A 50 0.48 -6.14 2.53
CA GLU A 50 1.18 -6.38 3.79
C GLU A 50 2.01 -5.16 4.22
N ALA A 51 2.61 -4.43 3.28
CA ALA A 51 3.32 -3.19 3.57
C ALA A 51 2.41 -2.16 4.27
N VAL A 52 1.20 -1.96 3.75
CA VAL A 52 0.20 -1.06 4.36
C VAL A 52 -0.18 -1.52 5.77
N ILE A 53 -0.44 -2.82 5.96
CA ILE A 53 -0.80 -3.38 7.27
C ILE A 53 0.28 -3.11 8.31
N ARG A 54 1.54 -3.41 7.99
CA ARG A 54 2.68 -3.20 8.92
C ARG A 54 2.88 -1.74 9.28
N LYS A 55 2.65 -0.84 8.33
CA LYS A 55 2.76 0.62 8.55
C LYS A 55 1.69 1.12 9.52
N ALA A 56 0.48 0.55 9.49
CA ALA A 56 -0.58 0.88 10.43
C ALA A 56 -0.42 0.19 11.79
N GLU A 57 0.12 -1.03 11.82
CA GLU A 57 0.20 -1.84 13.02
C GLU A 57 1.00 -1.14 14.16
N GLY A 58 0.42 -1.15 15.35
CA GLY A 58 0.99 -0.55 16.55
C GLY A 58 0.87 0.98 16.65
N VAL A 59 0.34 1.67 15.64
CA VAL A 59 0.09 3.11 15.72
C VAL A 59 -1.13 3.37 16.63
N PRO A 60 -1.05 4.30 17.60
CA PRO A 60 -2.20 4.65 18.43
C PRO A 60 -3.38 5.20 17.60
N ASP A 61 -4.60 4.79 17.94
CA ASP A 61 -5.81 5.16 17.17
C ASP A 61 -5.96 6.67 16.94
N HIS A 62 -5.71 7.48 17.97
CA HIS A 62 -5.80 8.94 17.86
C HIS A 62 -4.78 9.52 16.86
N ALA A 63 -3.57 8.93 16.79
CA ALA A 63 -2.53 9.36 15.87
C ALA A 63 -2.88 8.93 14.44
N ALA A 64 -3.20 7.64 14.24
CA ALA A 64 -3.55 7.09 12.93
C ALA A 64 -4.76 7.78 12.28
N ARG A 65 -5.66 8.32 13.10
CA ARG A 65 -6.86 9.03 12.68
C ARG A 65 -6.63 10.51 12.37
N THR A 66 -5.52 11.08 12.84
CA THR A 66 -5.19 12.49 12.63
C THR A 66 -4.50 12.68 11.29
N SER A 67 -5.09 13.52 10.42
CA SER A 67 -4.47 13.93 9.16
C SER A 67 -3.47 15.08 9.39
N PRO A 68 -2.19 14.93 9.00
CA PRO A 68 -1.23 16.03 9.03
C PRO A 68 -1.31 16.95 7.80
N VAL A 69 -2.20 16.64 6.85
CA VAL A 69 -2.32 17.33 5.55
C VAL A 69 -3.73 17.88 5.32
N PRO A 70 -3.88 19.01 4.60
CA PRO A 70 -5.19 19.60 4.32
C PRO A 70 -6.14 18.72 3.50
N SER A 71 -5.63 17.72 2.77
CA SER A 71 -6.45 16.76 2.02
C SER A 71 -7.26 15.81 2.90
N GLY A 72 -6.99 15.77 4.21
CA GLY A 72 -7.67 14.87 5.15
C GLY A 72 -7.11 13.44 5.18
N THR A 73 -6.02 13.15 4.45
CA THR A 73 -5.40 11.83 4.42
C THR A 73 -4.84 11.44 5.79
N SER A 74 -5.37 10.37 6.36
CA SER A 74 -4.91 9.77 7.63
C SER A 74 -4.58 8.29 7.42
N LEU A 75 -3.71 7.72 8.28
CA LEU A 75 -3.28 6.33 8.13
C LEU A 75 -4.44 5.34 8.33
N LEU A 76 -5.32 5.61 9.29
CA LEU A 76 -6.54 4.85 9.50
C LEU A 76 -7.47 4.95 8.29
N GLY A 77 -7.60 6.14 7.72
CA GLY A 77 -8.36 6.39 6.50
C GLY A 77 -7.86 5.57 5.31
N LEU A 78 -6.54 5.50 5.12
CA LEU A 78 -5.93 4.71 4.03
C LEU A 78 -6.26 3.22 4.14
N VAL A 79 -6.15 2.64 5.34
CA VAL A 79 -6.45 1.21 5.55
C VAL A 79 -7.92 0.91 5.28
N ARG A 80 -8.82 1.75 5.78
CA ARG A 80 -10.27 1.64 5.51
C ARG A 80 -10.57 1.74 4.02
N HIS A 81 -10.03 2.75 3.36
CA HIS A 81 -10.22 2.98 1.93
C HIS A 81 -9.78 1.77 1.11
N LEU A 82 -8.58 1.24 1.38
CA LEU A 82 -8.09 0.06 0.68
C LEU A 82 -8.99 -1.17 0.91
N ALA A 83 -9.53 -1.36 2.11
CA ALA A 83 -10.51 -2.43 2.36
C ALA A 83 -11.76 -2.29 1.50
N ALA A 84 -12.31 -1.08 1.37
CA ALA A 84 -13.47 -0.81 0.52
C ALA A 84 -13.14 -1.01 -0.97
N VAL A 85 -11.99 -0.53 -1.43
CA VAL A 85 -11.56 -0.61 -2.83
C VAL A 85 -11.32 -2.05 -3.28
N GLU A 86 -10.72 -2.90 -2.44
CA GLU A 86 -10.62 -4.35 -2.68
C GLU A 86 -11.99 -4.98 -2.95
N LEU A 87 -12.95 -4.72 -2.06
CA LEU A 87 -14.29 -5.27 -2.17
C LEU A 87 -15.04 -4.71 -3.39
N ASN A 88 -14.89 -3.42 -3.67
CA ASN A 88 -15.52 -2.77 -4.81
C ASN A 88 -15.02 -3.34 -6.14
N TRP A 89 -13.71 -3.57 -6.30
CA TRP A 89 -13.15 -4.07 -7.55
C TRP A 89 -13.33 -5.58 -7.74
N PHE A 90 -12.97 -6.39 -6.75
CA PHE A 90 -13.01 -7.84 -6.91
C PHE A 90 -14.41 -8.41 -6.67
N VAL A 91 -15.10 -8.00 -5.61
CA VAL A 91 -16.39 -8.62 -5.23
C VAL A 91 -17.55 -7.93 -5.94
N TRP A 92 -17.67 -6.61 -5.83
CA TRP A 92 -18.81 -5.90 -6.41
C TRP A 92 -18.71 -5.80 -7.94
N ALA A 93 -17.56 -5.40 -8.47
CA ALA A 93 -17.39 -5.16 -9.90
C ALA A 93 -17.10 -6.44 -10.69
N TYR A 94 -16.07 -7.20 -10.31
CA TYR A 94 -15.69 -8.39 -11.06
C TYR A 94 -16.67 -9.54 -10.87
N GLU A 95 -16.89 -9.97 -9.62
CA GLU A 95 -17.79 -11.09 -9.32
C GLU A 95 -19.27 -10.72 -9.48
N GLY A 96 -19.63 -9.45 -9.28
CA GLY A 96 -21.01 -8.98 -9.39
C GLY A 96 -21.86 -9.29 -8.15
N VAL A 97 -21.24 -9.46 -6.99
CA VAL A 97 -21.90 -9.83 -5.73
C VAL A 97 -22.20 -8.61 -4.87
N GLY A 98 -23.35 -8.62 -4.20
CA GLY A 98 -23.79 -7.57 -3.29
C GLY A 98 -24.72 -6.53 -3.93
N GLY A 99 -25.23 -5.64 -3.07
CA GLY A 99 -26.13 -4.54 -3.42
C GLY A 99 -25.36 -3.26 -3.75
N GLU A 100 -25.40 -2.29 -2.83
CA GLU A 100 -24.64 -1.04 -2.95
C GLU A 100 -23.13 -1.26 -2.83
N ARG A 101 -22.36 -0.31 -3.37
CA ARG A 101 -20.90 -0.30 -3.26
C ARG A 101 -20.48 -0.05 -1.82
N TRP A 102 -19.32 -0.57 -1.44
CA TRP A 102 -18.68 -0.18 -0.19
C TRP A 102 -18.25 1.29 -0.29
N ASP A 103 -18.51 2.04 0.77
CA ASP A 103 -18.03 3.41 0.92
C ASP A 103 -16.50 3.40 1.05
N ASP A 104 -15.85 4.03 0.08
CA ASP A 104 -14.39 4.15 -0.03
C ASP A 104 -13.88 5.54 0.39
N ASP A 105 -14.67 6.32 1.13
CA ASP A 105 -14.19 7.56 1.76
C ASP A 105 -13.05 7.28 2.77
N LEU A 106 -12.08 8.19 2.79
CA LEU A 106 -10.93 8.17 3.70
C LEU A 106 -11.29 8.57 5.15
N THR A 107 -12.52 9.00 5.41
CA THR A 107 -12.98 9.48 6.71
C THR A 107 -13.29 8.30 7.65
N PRO A 108 -12.51 8.09 8.74
CA PRO A 108 -12.75 6.96 9.64
C PRO A 108 -14.05 7.13 10.44
N ALA A 109 -14.88 6.09 10.46
CA ALA A 109 -16.18 6.08 11.14
C ALA A 109 -16.01 6.16 12.67
N GLU A 110 -16.88 6.88 13.39
CA GLU A 110 -16.75 7.05 14.85
C GLU A 110 -16.54 5.72 15.59
N GLY A 111 -15.53 5.67 16.48
CA GLY A 111 -15.14 4.46 17.20
C GLY A 111 -14.30 3.45 16.42
N GLU A 112 -14.05 3.64 15.13
CA GLU A 112 -13.13 2.80 14.33
C GLU A 112 -11.70 2.89 14.89
N THR A 113 -11.08 1.73 15.09
CA THR A 113 -9.71 1.56 15.61
C THR A 113 -8.79 1.01 14.53
N VAL A 114 -7.48 1.19 14.69
CA VAL A 114 -6.46 0.61 13.80
C VAL A 114 -6.60 -0.91 13.70
N GLU A 115 -6.81 -1.58 14.83
CA GLU A 115 -7.02 -3.04 14.87
C GLU A 115 -8.25 -3.45 14.06
N SER A 116 -9.38 -2.74 14.23
CA SER A 116 -10.60 -3.05 13.50
C SER A 116 -10.47 -2.81 11.98
N ALA A 117 -9.76 -1.74 11.58
CA ALA A 117 -9.51 -1.43 10.19
C ALA A 117 -8.57 -2.46 9.52
N ILE A 118 -7.51 -2.88 10.22
CA ILE A 118 -6.62 -3.95 9.73
C ILE A 118 -7.40 -5.27 9.59
N ALA A 119 -8.25 -5.61 10.57
CA ALA A 119 -9.08 -6.80 10.50
C ALA A 119 -10.05 -6.76 9.30
N ALA A 120 -10.69 -5.61 9.06
CA ALA A 120 -11.55 -5.40 7.91
C ALA A 120 -10.78 -5.49 6.59
N TYR A 121 -9.57 -4.93 6.52
CA TYR A 121 -8.74 -5.02 5.33
C TYR A 121 -8.29 -6.46 5.04
N ARG A 122 -7.89 -7.22 6.07
CA ARG A 122 -7.58 -8.65 5.91
C ARG A 122 -8.77 -9.47 5.44
N ASP A 123 -9.98 -9.17 5.93
CA ASP A 123 -11.20 -9.81 5.43
C ASP A 123 -11.46 -9.47 3.95
N ALA A 124 -11.30 -8.21 3.58
CA ALA A 124 -11.42 -7.76 2.20
C ALA A 124 -10.44 -8.47 1.27
N ILE A 125 -9.16 -8.58 1.67
CA ILE A 125 -8.13 -9.32 0.95
C ILE A 125 -8.53 -10.78 0.78
N ARG A 126 -8.96 -11.46 1.85
CA ARG A 126 -9.39 -12.86 1.79
C ARG A 126 -10.54 -13.09 0.81
N ARG A 127 -11.50 -12.15 0.76
CA ARG A 127 -12.64 -12.20 -0.16
C ARG A 127 -12.20 -11.93 -1.60
N ALA A 128 -11.34 -10.94 -1.82
CA ALA A 128 -10.74 -10.66 -3.12
C ALA A 128 -9.96 -11.87 -3.65
N ASP A 129 -9.13 -12.50 -2.81
CA ASP A 129 -8.32 -13.67 -3.18
C ASP A 129 -9.17 -14.87 -3.56
N ALA A 130 -10.34 -15.05 -2.93
CA ALA A 130 -11.30 -16.08 -3.34
C ALA A 130 -11.83 -15.84 -4.76
N VAL A 131 -12.15 -14.59 -5.10
CA VAL A 131 -12.58 -14.21 -6.47
C VAL A 131 -11.44 -14.41 -7.47
N ILE A 132 -10.23 -13.96 -7.14
CA ILE A 132 -9.06 -14.09 -8.03
C ILE A 132 -8.73 -15.57 -8.29
N THR A 133 -8.81 -16.41 -7.26
CA THR A 133 -8.58 -17.86 -7.39
C THR A 133 -9.65 -18.53 -8.26
N GLY A 134 -10.91 -18.08 -8.18
CA GLY A 134 -12.00 -18.57 -9.03
C GLY A 134 -11.90 -18.14 -10.50
N CYS A 135 -11.16 -17.08 -10.82
CA CYS A 135 -10.94 -16.63 -12.18
C CYS A 135 -9.97 -17.58 -12.91
N THR A 136 -10.41 -18.21 -14.00
CA THR A 136 -9.55 -19.11 -14.81
C THR A 136 -8.81 -18.40 -15.94
N ASP A 137 -9.30 -17.24 -16.39
CA ASP A 137 -8.70 -16.45 -17.46
C ASP A 137 -8.70 -14.96 -17.10
N LEU A 138 -7.51 -14.37 -16.98
CA LEU A 138 -7.34 -12.96 -16.61
C LEU A 138 -7.88 -11.99 -17.67
N GLY A 139 -8.10 -12.44 -18.91
CA GLY A 139 -8.69 -11.64 -19.98
C GLY A 139 -10.19 -11.43 -19.88
N VAL A 140 -10.89 -12.21 -19.07
CA VAL A 140 -12.35 -12.15 -18.96
C VAL A 140 -12.79 -10.87 -18.24
N PRO A 141 -13.70 -10.06 -18.81
CA PRO A 141 -14.31 -8.91 -18.16
C PRO A 141 -15.11 -9.26 -16.90
N GLY A 142 -15.17 -8.32 -15.95
CA GLY A 142 -16.04 -8.41 -14.79
C GLY A 142 -17.54 -8.29 -15.12
N ALA A 143 -18.38 -8.54 -14.11
CA ALA A 143 -19.83 -8.46 -14.24
C ALA A 143 -20.37 -7.02 -14.31
N ARG A 144 -19.72 -6.08 -13.61
CA ARG A 144 -20.14 -4.66 -13.49
C ARG A 144 -18.95 -3.74 -13.68
N SER A 145 -19.24 -2.46 -13.95
CA SER A 145 -18.23 -1.41 -14.01
C SER A 145 -18.39 -0.43 -12.86
N LEU A 146 -17.27 -0.07 -12.24
CA LEU A 146 -17.23 1.05 -11.28
C LEU A 146 -17.25 2.41 -11.97
N ARG A 147 -16.95 2.43 -13.27
CA ARG A 147 -16.81 3.62 -14.10
C ARG A 147 -17.89 3.64 -15.18
N GLU A 148 -18.07 4.78 -15.84
CA GLU A 148 -19.00 4.93 -16.98
C GLU A 148 -18.44 4.33 -18.28
N THR A 149 -17.87 3.13 -18.20
CA THR A 149 -17.24 2.38 -19.29
C THR A 149 -17.57 0.90 -19.17
N ALA A 150 -17.22 0.09 -20.18
CA ALA A 150 -17.35 -1.37 -20.09
C ALA A 150 -16.58 -1.93 -18.87
N PRO A 151 -17.06 -3.03 -18.25
CA PRO A 151 -16.36 -3.71 -17.17
C PRO A 151 -14.93 -4.10 -17.58
N PRO A 152 -13.90 -3.77 -16.78
CA PRO A 152 -12.53 -4.19 -17.07
C PRO A 152 -12.33 -5.68 -16.80
N SER A 153 -11.27 -6.25 -17.39
CA SER A 153 -10.85 -7.63 -17.14
C SER A 153 -10.12 -7.79 -15.81
N MET A 154 -10.04 -9.03 -15.31
CA MET A 154 -9.27 -9.34 -14.09
C MET A 154 -7.82 -8.87 -14.19
N ARG A 155 -7.18 -9.02 -15.36
CA ARG A 155 -5.83 -8.51 -15.63
C ARG A 155 -5.73 -7.01 -15.37
N TRP A 156 -6.67 -6.25 -15.89
CA TRP A 156 -6.68 -4.80 -15.70
C TRP A 156 -6.93 -4.44 -14.24
N ILE A 157 -7.87 -5.13 -13.58
CA ILE A 157 -8.19 -4.89 -12.17
C ILE A 157 -6.98 -5.18 -11.28
N LEU A 158 -6.28 -6.30 -11.47
CA LEU A 158 -5.07 -6.62 -10.72
C LEU A 158 -3.99 -5.54 -10.89
N ALA A 159 -3.74 -5.10 -12.13
CA ALA A 159 -2.78 -4.03 -12.40
C ALA A 159 -3.17 -2.71 -11.71
N HIS A 160 -4.45 -2.35 -11.75
CA HIS A 160 -4.94 -1.15 -11.06
C HIS A 160 -4.83 -1.29 -9.53
N MET A 161 -5.14 -2.45 -8.96
CA MET A 161 -5.04 -2.66 -7.52
C MET A 161 -3.60 -2.66 -7.01
N ILE A 162 -2.63 -3.10 -7.83
CA ILE A 162 -1.21 -2.94 -7.53
C ILE A 162 -0.83 -1.46 -7.51
N GLU A 163 -1.24 -0.68 -8.51
CA GLU A 163 -0.96 0.75 -8.57
C GLU A 163 -1.60 1.51 -7.40
N GLU A 164 -2.88 1.27 -7.13
CA GLU A 164 -3.64 1.93 -6.07
C GLU A 164 -3.06 1.61 -4.69
N THR A 165 -2.78 0.33 -4.41
CA THR A 165 -2.19 -0.09 -3.13
C THR A 165 -0.77 0.44 -3.00
N GLY A 166 0.02 0.44 -4.08
CA GLY A 166 1.38 0.97 -4.08
C GLY A 166 1.45 2.47 -3.81
N ARG A 167 0.55 3.23 -4.43
CA ARG A 167 0.40 4.67 -4.20
C ARG A 167 0.11 4.97 -2.73
N HIS A 168 -0.82 4.23 -2.13
CA HIS A 168 -1.20 4.42 -0.72
C HIS A 168 -0.18 3.85 0.27
N ALA A 169 0.55 2.80 -0.09
CA ALA A 169 1.70 2.33 0.71
C ALA A 169 2.75 3.43 0.86
N GLY A 170 3.04 4.17 -0.23
CA GLY A 170 3.93 5.33 -0.19
C GLY A 170 3.39 6.51 0.63
N HIS A 171 2.08 6.72 0.69
CA HIS A 171 1.49 7.69 1.61
C HIS A 171 1.61 7.23 3.07
N ALA A 172 1.39 5.94 3.33
CA ALA A 172 1.50 5.34 4.65
C ALA A 172 2.95 5.39 5.19
N ASP A 173 3.97 5.33 4.33
CA ASP A 173 5.37 5.59 4.71
C ASP A 173 5.54 6.93 5.41
N ILE A 174 5.10 7.99 4.74
CA ILE A 174 5.27 9.37 5.21
C ILE A 174 4.44 9.60 6.48
N LEU A 175 3.21 9.08 6.52
CA LEU A 175 2.36 9.19 7.71
C LEU A 175 2.99 8.47 8.90
N ARG A 176 3.53 7.27 8.71
CA ARG A 176 4.21 6.52 9.77
C ARG A 176 5.43 7.28 10.31
N GLU A 177 6.28 7.79 9.42
CA GLU A 177 7.45 8.59 9.79
C GLU A 177 7.06 9.83 10.60
N LEU A 178 5.99 10.52 10.23
CA LEU A 178 5.47 11.68 10.96
C LEU A 178 4.95 11.33 12.37
N TYR A 179 4.53 10.09 12.61
CA TYR A 179 3.99 9.67 13.91
C TYR A 179 5.07 9.24 14.91
N ASP A 180 6.01 8.38 14.51
CA ASP A 180 7.00 7.80 15.44
C ASP A 180 8.46 7.89 14.96
N GLY A 181 8.71 8.55 13.83
CA GLY A 181 10.04 8.69 13.25
C GLY A 181 10.59 7.40 12.62
N SER A 182 9.81 6.31 12.60
CA SER A 182 10.21 5.10 11.89
C SER A 182 10.05 5.30 10.38
N ALA A 183 11.13 5.11 9.64
CA ALA A 183 11.06 5.07 8.19
C ALA A 183 10.33 3.77 7.79
N GLY A 184 9.23 3.88 7.06
CA GLY A 184 8.42 2.74 6.61
C GLY A 184 9.01 1.96 5.44
N ARG A 185 10.34 2.05 5.24
CA ARG A 185 11.00 1.16 4.29
C ARG A 185 10.82 -0.22 4.89
#